data_AF-A0A382ZGB6-F1
#
_entry.id   AF-A0A382ZGB6-F1
#
_cell.length_a   1.000
_cell.length_b   1.000
_cell.length_c   1.000
_cell.angle_alpha   90.00
_cell.angle_beta   90.00
_cell.angle_gamma   90.00
#
_symmetry.space_group_name_H-M   'P 1'
#
loop_
_entity.id
_entity.type
_entity.pdbx_description
1 polymer ?
#
loop_
_entity_poly.entity_id
_entity_poly.type
_entity_poly.pdbx_seq_one_letter_code
_entity_poly.pdbx_strand_id
1 'polypeptide(L)'
;MNRKDKKRQCDIRNSKSTIWGGRFTSGPAQIMEQINSSVGFDQRLYNQDIAASKAHSSMLTDQKIISKKVGSAISDGLDTIQKEIENGTFEFSNALEDIHM
;
A
#
# COMPACT_ATOMS: atom_id res chain seq x y z
N MET A 1 -16.07 -16.22 -47.24
CA MET A 1 -14.91 -15.96 -46.35
C MET A 1 -14.71 -14.45 -46.22
N ASN A 2 -14.66 -13.95 -44.99
CA ASN A 2 -13.92 -12.75 -44.55
C ASN A 2 -14.61 -11.37 -44.39
N ARG A 3 -14.03 -10.61 -43.44
CA ARG A 3 -14.12 -9.16 -43.12
C ARG A 3 -15.08 -8.69 -42.02
N LYS A 4 -15.33 -9.50 -41.00
CA LYS A 4 -15.62 -8.98 -39.65
C LYS A 4 -14.62 -9.59 -38.68
N ASP A 5 -14.26 -8.85 -37.65
CA ASP A 5 -13.47 -9.29 -36.49
C ASP A 5 -11.93 -9.30 -36.65
N LYS A 6 -11.31 -8.16 -36.30
CA LYS A 6 -10.09 -8.07 -35.46
C LYS A 6 -9.63 -6.61 -35.33
N LYS A 7 -10.39 -5.80 -34.59
CA LYS A 7 -9.77 -4.72 -33.82
C LYS A 7 -9.50 -5.29 -32.42
N ARG A 8 -8.32 -5.89 -32.23
CA ARG A 8 -7.77 -6.11 -30.88
C ARG A 8 -7.26 -4.76 -30.42
N GLN A 9 -8.16 -3.98 -29.85
CA GLN A 9 -7.81 -2.78 -29.11
C GLN A 9 -7.11 -3.29 -27.85
N CYS A 10 -5.78 -3.18 -27.83
CA CYS A 10 -5.00 -3.46 -26.64
C CYS A 10 -5.23 -2.25 -25.74
N ASP A 11 -6.22 -2.35 -24.86
CA ASP A 11 -6.42 -1.38 -23.78
C ASP A 11 -5.21 -1.48 -22.86
N ILE A 12 -4.19 -0.65 -23.14
CA ILE A 12 -3.07 -0.43 -22.24
C ILE A 12 -3.64 0.34 -21.06
N ARG A 13 -4.20 -0.38 -20.10
CA ARG A 13 -4.46 0.15 -18.76
C ARG A 13 -3.11 0.66 -18.26
N ASN A 14 -3.05 1.95 -17.99
CA ASN A 14 -1.86 2.61 -17.47
C ASN A 14 -1.64 2.15 -16.02
N SER A 15 -1.12 0.93 -15.85
CA SER A 15 -0.70 0.39 -14.56
C SER A 15 0.65 1.02 -14.20
N LYS A 16 0.64 2.31 -13.87
CA LYS A 16 1.76 2.87 -13.12
C LYS A 16 1.68 2.30 -11.70
N SER A 17 2.32 1.16 -11.48
CA SER A 17 2.60 0.69 -10.12
C SER A 17 3.42 1.78 -9.42
N THR A 18 2.92 2.30 -8.31
CA THR A 18 3.57 3.35 -7.51
C THR A 18 4.96 2.95 -7.05
N ILE A 19 5.20 1.65 -6.85
CA ILE A 19 6.47 1.08 -6.38
C ILE A 19 7.52 0.99 -7.51
N TRP A 20 7.12 0.70 -8.75
CA TRP A 20 8.05 0.46 -9.87
C TRP A 20 8.09 1.58 -10.93
N GLY A 21 7.18 2.55 -10.84
CA GLY A 21 6.98 3.60 -11.84
C GLY A 21 8.13 4.60 -12.00
N GLY A 22 9.11 4.61 -11.08
CA GLY A 22 10.30 5.47 -11.18
C GLY A 22 11.46 4.88 -12.00
N ARG A 23 11.50 3.55 -12.18
CA ARG A 23 12.60 2.84 -12.89
C ARG A 23 12.16 2.17 -14.18
N PHE A 24 10.87 1.86 -14.32
CA PHE A 24 10.32 1.18 -15.48
C PHE A 24 9.31 2.06 -16.20
N THR A 25 9.31 1.98 -17.53
CA THR A 25 8.37 2.72 -18.40
C THR A 25 6.95 2.15 -18.37
N SER A 26 6.76 0.99 -17.72
CA SER A 26 5.51 0.24 -17.62
C SER A 26 5.44 -0.47 -16.26
N GLY A 27 4.23 -0.78 -15.79
CA GLY A 27 4.06 -1.57 -14.57
C GLY A 27 4.57 -3.01 -14.71
N PRO A 28 4.78 -3.70 -13.58
CA PRO A 28 5.11 -5.11 -13.57
C PRO A 28 4.04 -5.94 -14.29
N ALA A 29 4.45 -7.08 -14.85
CA ALA A 29 3.50 -8.06 -15.36
C ALA A 29 2.62 -8.58 -14.20
N GLN A 30 1.36 -8.95 -14.46
CA GLN A 30 0.43 -9.45 -13.42
C GLN A 30 0.99 -10.63 -12.62
N ILE A 31 1.77 -11.51 -13.27
CA ILE A 31 2.43 -12.64 -12.58
C ILE A 31 3.45 -12.14 -11.54
N MET A 32 4.16 -11.05 -11.83
CA MET A 32 5.13 -10.47 -10.91
C MET A 32 4.45 -9.81 -9.70
N GLU A 33 3.31 -9.13 -9.91
CA GLU A 33 2.49 -8.59 -8.81
C GLU A 33 2.03 -9.68 -7.84
N GLN A 34 1.58 -10.83 -8.38
CA GLN A 34 1.13 -11.96 -7.56
C GLN A 34 2.26 -12.63 -6.78
N ILE A 35 3.47 -12.70 -7.34
CA ILE A 35 4.62 -13.31 -6.67
C ILE A 35 5.20 -12.39 -5.60
N ASN A 36 5.14 -11.07 -5.82
CA ASN A 36 5.68 -10.09 -4.88
C ASN A 36 4.75 -9.80 -3.70
N SER A 37 3.44 -9.98 -3.86
CA SER A 37 2.48 -9.70 -2.79
C SER A 37 2.67 -10.65 -1.60
N SER A 38 2.95 -10.07 -0.45
CA SER A 38 3.14 -10.73 0.84
C SER A 38 2.03 -10.43 1.85
N VAL A 39 1.14 -9.49 1.53
CA VAL A 39 0.05 -9.03 2.41
C VAL A 39 -0.79 -10.17 3.00
N GLY A 40 -1.05 -11.21 2.19
CA GLY A 40 -1.84 -12.37 2.61
C GLY A 40 -1.23 -13.16 3.77
N PHE A 41 0.06 -13.01 4.07
CA PHE A 41 0.71 -13.65 5.22
C PHE A 41 1.20 -12.65 6.26
N ASP A 42 1.77 -11.51 5.85
CA ASP A 42 2.45 -10.58 6.75
C ASP A 42 1.47 -9.62 7.44
N GLN A 43 0.20 -9.56 7.01
CA GLN A 43 -0.86 -8.78 7.69
C GLN A 43 -0.93 -9.05 9.20
N ARG A 44 -0.51 -10.24 9.66
CA ARG A 44 -0.38 -10.59 11.08
C ARG A 44 0.56 -9.66 11.87
N LEU A 45 1.42 -8.92 11.19
CA LEU A 45 2.44 -8.03 11.75
C LEU A 45 1.94 -6.58 11.89
N TYR A 46 0.67 -6.29 11.57
CA TYR A 46 0.11 -4.93 11.63
C TYR A 46 0.34 -4.24 12.98
N ASN A 47 0.26 -4.98 14.09
CA ASN A 47 0.47 -4.43 15.43
C ASN A 47 1.90 -3.92 15.63
N GLN A 48 2.89 -4.66 15.13
CA GLN A 48 4.30 -4.28 15.21
C GLN A 48 4.59 -3.09 14.30
N ASP A 49 4.02 -3.08 13.09
CA ASP A 49 4.16 -1.99 12.14
C ASP A 49 3.58 -0.67 12.70
N ILE A 50 2.35 -0.71 13.21
CA ILE A 50 1.69 0.44 13.83
C ILE A 50 2.50 0.95 15.03
N ALA A 51 3.01 0.06 15.88
CA ALA A 51 3.82 0.44 17.02
C ALA A 51 5.13 1.13 16.60
N ALA A 52 5.82 0.60 15.59
CA ALA A 52 7.03 1.20 15.04
C ALA A 52 6.76 2.58 14.41
N SER A 53 5.66 2.70 13.65
CA SER A 53 5.22 3.95 13.02
C SER A 53 4.87 5.02 14.06
N LYS A 54 4.18 4.68 15.15
CA LYS A 54 3.94 5.60 16.27
C LYS A 54 5.24 6.06 16.93
N ALA A 55 6.16 5.13 17.22
CA ALA A 55 7.45 5.45 17.81
C ALA A 55 8.27 6.39 16.91
N HIS A 56 8.28 6.13 15.60
CA HIS A 56 8.96 6.96 14.62
C HIS A 56 8.34 8.38 14.56
N SER A 57 7.01 8.48 14.47
CA SER A 57 6.31 9.76 14.48
C SER A 57 6.58 10.58 15.76
N SER A 58 6.62 9.91 16.93
CA SER A 58 6.98 10.54 18.20
C SER A 58 8.40 11.11 18.14
N MET A 59 9.36 10.31 17.68
CA MET A 59 10.75 10.76 17.52
C MET A 59 10.85 11.96 16.58
N LEU A 60 10.16 11.95 15.43
CA LEU A 60 10.16 13.08 14.48
C LEU A 60 9.59 14.35 15.11
N THR A 61 8.60 14.21 16.00
CA THR A 61 8.01 15.32 16.75
C THR A 61 9.01 15.88 17.77
N ASP A 62 9.72 15.02 18.49
CA ASP A 62 10.73 15.42 19.48
C ASP A 62 11.94 16.12 18.84
N GLN A 63 12.33 15.66 17.65
CA GLN A 63 13.36 16.30 16.81
C GLN A 63 12.86 17.58 16.12
N LYS A 64 11.58 17.95 16.30
CA LYS A 64 10.94 19.13 15.67
C LYS A 64 10.97 19.09 14.14
N ILE A 65 11.07 17.91 13.55
CA ILE A 65 10.95 17.70 12.10
C ILE A 65 9.48 17.83 11.68
N ILE A 66 8.57 17.35 12.52
CA ILE A 66 7.13 17.58 12.39
C ILE A 66 6.58 18.31 13.62
N SER A 67 5.47 19.02 13.43
CA SER A 67 4.79 19.69 14.55
C SER A 67 4.09 18.67 15.45
N LYS A 68 3.92 19.01 16.74
CA LYS A 68 3.13 18.19 17.68
C LYS A 68 1.72 17.88 17.17
N LYS A 69 1.07 18.86 16.52
CA LYS A 69 -0.25 18.68 15.91
C LYS A 69 -0.23 17.57 14.84
N VAL A 70 0.80 17.54 14.01
CA VAL A 70 0.96 16.52 12.97
C VAL A 70 1.28 15.17 13.60
N GLY A 71 2.18 15.12 14.59
CA GLY A 71 2.49 13.88 15.33
C GLY A 71 1.26 13.25 15.98
N SER A 72 0.42 14.06 16.65
CA SER A 72 -0.84 13.59 17.23
C SER A 72 -1.81 13.08 16.17
N ALA A 73 -2.00 13.81 15.07
CA ALA A 73 -2.89 13.38 13.99
C ALA A 73 -2.45 12.04 13.36
N ILE A 74 -1.13 11.81 13.22
CA ILE A 74 -0.59 10.53 12.76
C ILE A 74 -0.91 9.42 13.78
N SER A 75 -0.67 9.67 15.07
CA SER A 75 -0.95 8.67 16.11
C SER A 75 -2.43 8.28 16.15
N ASP A 76 -3.34 9.27 16.10
CA ASP A 76 -4.78 9.05 16.11
C ASP A 76 -5.27 8.30 14.87
N GLY A 77 -4.67 8.59 13.70
CA GLY A 77 -4.93 7.84 12.47
C GLY A 77 -4.51 6.38 12.59
N LEU A 78 -3.32 6.12 13.15
CA LEU A 78 -2.83 4.77 13.39
C LEU A 78 -3.69 4.00 14.42
N ASP A 79 -4.20 4.68 15.45
CA ASP A 79 -5.18 4.10 16.39
C ASP A 79 -6.49 3.73 15.70
N THR A 80 -6.93 4.53 14.72
CA THR A 80 -8.14 4.26 13.95
C THR A 80 -7.95 3.02 13.07
N ILE A 81 -6.84 2.95 12.33
CA ILE A 81 -6.47 1.79 11.50
C ILE A 81 -6.39 0.52 12.36
N GLN A 82 -5.74 0.59 13.52
CA GLN A 82 -5.64 -0.55 14.43
C GLN A 82 -7.02 -1.10 14.82
N LYS A 83 -7.96 -0.22 15.19
CA LYS A 83 -9.33 -0.61 15.53
C LYS A 83 -10.08 -1.20 14.34
N GLU A 84 -9.90 -0.66 13.14
CA GLU A 84 -10.53 -1.20 11.93
C GLU A 84 -10.05 -2.61 11.63
N ILE A 85 -8.74 -2.88 11.80
CA ILE A 85 -8.17 -4.22 11.64
C ILE A 85 -8.72 -5.17 12.71
N GLU A 86 -8.72 -4.76 13.98
CA GLU A 86 -9.22 -5.57 15.10
C GLU A 86 -10.72 -5.88 14.98
N ASN A 87 -11.51 -4.95 14.46
CA ASN A 87 -12.94 -5.13 14.22
C ASN A 87 -13.25 -5.87 12.90
N GLY A 88 -12.23 -6.18 12.09
CA GLY A 88 -12.39 -6.84 10.80
C GLY A 88 -13.05 -5.97 9.71
N THR A 89 -13.03 -4.64 9.88
CA THR A 89 -13.58 -3.67 8.92
C THR A 89 -12.52 -3.08 7.99
N PHE A 90 -11.23 -3.34 8.24
CA PHE A 90 -10.13 -2.93 7.38
C PHE A 90 -10.01 -3.89 6.17
N GLU A 91 -9.98 -3.34 4.96
CA GLU A 91 -9.81 -4.11 3.73
C GLU A 91 -8.33 -4.15 3.32
N PHE A 92 -7.69 -5.31 3.54
CA PHE A 92 -6.37 -5.56 2.97
C PHE A 92 -6.46 -5.77 1.45
N SER A 93 -5.49 -5.24 0.72
CA SER A 93 -5.45 -5.31 -0.73
C SER A 93 -4.15 -5.94 -1.21
N ASN A 94 -4.24 -7.00 -2.01
CA ASN A 94 -3.07 -7.61 -2.66
C ASN A 94 -2.37 -6.66 -3.66
N ALA A 95 -3.02 -5.53 -4.01
CA ALA A 95 -2.37 -4.48 -4.79
C ALA A 95 -1.35 -3.68 -3.96
N LEU A 96 -1.44 -3.76 -2.63
CA LEU A 96 -0.45 -3.29 -1.68
C LEU A 96 0.49 -4.48 -1.41
N GLU A 97 1.77 -4.30 -1.74
CA GLU A 97 2.76 -5.38 -1.83
C GLU A 97 2.97 -6.12 -0.50
N ASP A 98 2.90 -5.40 0.62
CA ASP A 98 3.15 -5.89 1.97
C ASP A 98 2.28 -5.13 2.98
N ILE A 99 2.41 -5.47 4.27
CA ILE A 99 1.66 -4.82 5.37
C ILE A 99 2.04 -3.35 5.63
N HIS A 100 3.16 -2.87 5.09
CA HIS A 100 3.63 -1.50 5.32
C HIS A 100 3.00 -0.47 4.37
N MET A 101 2.42 -0.94 3.27
CA MET A 101 1.91 -0.14 2.15
C MET A 101 0.41 0.11 2.23
#